data_AF-A0A7X2NW81-F1
#
_entry.id   AF-A0A7X2NW81-F1
#
_cell.length_a   1.000
_cell.length_b   1.000
_cell.length_c   1.000
_cell.angle_alpha   90.00
_cell.angle_beta   90.00
_cell.angle_gamma   90.00
#
_symmetry.space_group_name_H-M   'P 1'
#
loop_
_entity.id
_entity.type
_entity.pdbx_description
1 polymer ?
#
loop_
_entity_poly.entity_id
_entity_poly.type
_entity_poly.pdbx_seq_one_letter_code
_entity_poly.pdbx_strand_id
1 'polypeptide(L)'
;MVQLVDLDEIKAALRIDGDDEDAALELLCEAVSEAVIAYLKSGADAFIEDGEVPSGAVVPNRVKVATIYWIGVLRRNPDNDTEGAFQLGYPPLPVVSMLYQMRDPALA
;
A
#
# COMPACT_ATOMS: atom_id res chain seq x y z
N MET A 1 -13.56 -5.51 -1.26
CA MET A 1 -12.82 -4.28 -0.90
C MET A 1 -11.47 -4.72 -0.39
N VAL A 2 -10.36 -4.31 -1.01
CA VAL A 2 -9.06 -4.95 -0.75
C VAL A 2 -8.23 -4.15 0.24
N GLN A 3 -7.79 -4.81 1.31
CA GLN A 3 -6.93 -4.23 2.33
C GLN A 3 -5.70 -5.14 2.52
N LEU A 4 -4.51 -4.62 2.20
CA LEU A 4 -3.25 -5.35 2.36
C LEU A 4 -2.72 -5.33 3.80
N VAL A 5 -3.23 -4.42 4.61
CA VAL A 5 -2.91 -4.21 6.02
C VAL A 5 -4.18 -3.82 6.76
N ASP A 6 -4.24 -4.11 8.06
CA ASP A 6 -5.34 -3.65 8.91
C ASP A 6 -5.03 -2.30 9.58
N LEU A 7 -6.06 -1.71 10.20
CA LEU A 7 -5.97 -0.41 10.86
C LEU A 7 -5.00 -0.41 12.05
N ASP A 8 -4.94 -1.51 12.80
CA ASP A 8 -4.04 -1.64 13.95
C ASP A 8 -2.57 -1.69 13.51
N GLU A 9 -2.27 -2.38 12.40
CA GLU A 9 -0.94 -2.41 11.77
C GLU A 9 -0.50 -1.02 11.32
N ILE A 10 -1.41 -0.25 10.71
CA ILE A 10 -1.14 1.14 10.30
C ILE A 10 -0.82 2.01 11.51
N LYS A 11 -1.70 2.00 12.52
CA LYS A 11 -1.57 2.85 13.72
C LYS A 11 -0.31 2.53 14.50
N ALA A 12 -0.01 1.24 14.69
CA ALA A 12 1.20 0.79 15.35
C ALA A 12 2.47 1.25 14.61
N ALA A 13 2.49 1.13 13.29
CA ALA A 13 3.66 1.50 12.49
C ALA A 13 3.87 3.02 12.39
N LEU A 14 2.78 3.80 12.33
CA LEU A 14 2.82 5.26 12.21
C LEU A 14 2.81 5.99 13.56
N ARG A 15 2.75 5.25 14.68
CA ARG A 15 2.67 5.78 16.05
C ARG A 15 1.48 6.72 16.23
N ILE A 16 0.31 6.27 15.77
CA ILE A 16 -0.95 7.00 15.91
C ILE A 16 -1.67 6.43 17.13
N ASP A 17 -1.97 7.31 18.07
CA ASP A 17 -2.75 7.00 19.27
C ASP A 17 -4.17 7.58 19.11
N GLY A 18 -5.19 6.89 19.63
CA GLY A 18 -6.59 7.32 19.53
C GLY A 18 -7.28 6.86 18.23
N ASP A 19 -8.52 7.29 18.01
CA ASP A 19 -9.40 6.84 16.91
C ASP A 19 -9.90 7.99 16.00
N ASP A 20 -9.46 9.23 16.25
CA ASP A 20 -9.90 10.43 15.52
C ASP A 20 -9.67 10.36 14.00
N GLU A 21 -8.66 9.59 13.56
CA GLU A 21 -8.26 9.46 12.16
C GLU A 21 -8.68 8.13 11.52
N ASP A 22 -9.37 7.25 12.24
CA ASP A 22 -9.62 5.85 11.82
C ASP A 22 -10.33 5.78 10.46
N ALA A 23 -11.39 6.56 10.27
CA ALA A 23 -12.12 6.62 9.00
C ALA A 23 -11.25 7.11 7.82
N ALA A 24 -10.31 8.03 8.08
CA ALA A 24 -9.40 8.51 7.04
C ALA A 24 -8.32 7.46 6.71
N LEU A 25 -7.82 6.75 7.74
CA LEU A 25 -6.84 5.68 7.57
C LEU A 25 -7.42 4.47 6.84
N GLU A 26 -8.68 4.10 7.10
CA GLU A 26 -9.38 3.05 6.36
C GLU A 26 -9.50 3.39 4.87
N LEU A 27 -9.93 4.63 4.56
CA LEU A 27 -10.02 5.11 3.18
C LEU A 27 -8.66 5.08 2.47
N LEU A 28 -7.61 5.54 3.15
CA LEU A 28 -6.25 5.50 2.60
C LEU A 28 -5.75 4.06 2.44
N CYS A 29 -6.08 3.17 3.36
CA CYS A 29 -5.69 1.76 3.29
C CYS A 29 -6.23 1.11 2.03
N GLU A 30 -7.53 1.30 1.73
CA GLU A 30 -8.17 0.78 0.54
C GLU A 30 -7.52 1.33 -0.73
N ALA A 31 -7.43 2.66 -0.85
CA ALA A 31 -6.88 3.31 -2.04
C ALA A 31 -5.42 2.92 -2.31
N VAL A 32 -4.60 2.87 -1.28
CA VAL A 32 -3.18 2.47 -1.41
C VAL A 32 -3.08 0.98 -1.72
N SER A 33 -3.91 0.13 -1.12
CA SER A 33 -3.92 -1.31 -1.38
C SER A 33 -4.23 -1.61 -2.85
N GLU A 34 -5.26 -0.97 -3.40
CA GLU A 34 -5.60 -1.06 -4.82
C GLU A 34 -4.43 -0.61 -5.71
N ALA A 35 -3.80 0.51 -5.37
CA ALA A 35 -2.68 1.04 -6.15
C ALA A 35 -1.43 0.14 -6.10
N VAL A 36 -1.13 -0.47 -4.95
CA VAL A 36 -0.04 -1.45 -4.80
C VAL A 36 -0.32 -2.71 -5.61
N ILE A 37 -1.54 -3.24 -5.58
CA ILE A 37 -1.94 -4.40 -6.38
C ILE A 37 -1.82 -4.08 -7.87
N ALA A 38 -2.33 -2.93 -8.31
CA ALA A 38 -2.23 -2.47 -9.69
C ALA A 38 -0.77 -2.33 -10.15
N TYR A 39 0.13 -1.89 -9.26
CA TYR A 39 1.56 -1.82 -9.54
C TYR A 39 2.19 -3.21 -9.72
N LEU A 40 1.86 -4.15 -8.84
CA LEU A 40 2.40 -5.52 -8.82
C LEU A 40 1.91 -6.38 -9.98
N LYS A 41 0.72 -6.10 -10.52
CA LYS A 41 0.05 -6.92 -11.55
C LYS A 41 -0.11 -8.37 -11.07
N SER A 42 0.18 -9.36 -11.91
CA SER A 42 0.18 -10.80 -11.59
C SER A 42 1.12 -11.17 -10.44
N GLY A 43 2.07 -10.29 -10.06
CA GLY A 43 2.85 -10.45 -8.83
C GLY A 43 2.02 -10.43 -7.54
N ALA A 44 0.81 -9.86 -7.58
CA ALA A 44 -0.13 -9.86 -6.47
C ALA A 44 -0.91 -11.18 -6.35
N ASP A 45 -1.03 -11.98 -7.43
CA ASP A 45 -1.80 -13.22 -7.46
C ASP A 45 -1.30 -14.28 -6.45
N ALA A 46 -0.06 -14.11 -5.95
CA ALA A 46 0.50 -14.95 -4.89
C ALA A 46 -0.22 -14.80 -3.54
N PHE A 47 -0.97 -13.72 -3.31
CA PHE A 47 -1.66 -13.43 -2.06
C PHE A 47 -3.02 -12.73 -2.24
N ILE A 48 -3.51 -12.62 -3.48
CA ILE A 48 -4.82 -12.06 -3.85
C ILE A 48 -5.56 -13.07 -4.72
N GLU A 49 -6.84 -13.29 -4.44
CA GLU A 49 -7.76 -14.08 -5.26
C GLU A 49 -9.05 -13.27 -5.47
N ASP A 50 -9.55 -13.22 -6.70
CA ASP A 50 -10.78 -12.49 -7.06
C ASP A 50 -10.84 -11.03 -6.56
N GLY A 51 -9.68 -10.37 -6.47
CA GLY A 51 -9.57 -8.98 -6.03
C GLY A 51 -9.66 -8.79 -4.52
N GLU A 52 -9.57 -9.85 -3.73
CA GLU A 52 -9.55 -9.80 -2.27
C GLU A 52 -8.37 -10.61 -1.71
N VAL A 53 -7.98 -10.34 -0.46
CA VAL A 53 -7.00 -11.18 0.26
C VAL A 53 -7.77 -12.38 0.81
N PRO A 54 -7.51 -13.62 0.36
CA PRO A 54 -8.24 -14.79 0.83
C PRO A 54 -8.07 -15.00 2.34
N SER A 55 -9.08 -15.58 2.97
CA SER A 55 -8.98 -15.96 4.38
C SER A 55 -7.81 -16.94 4.58
N GLY A 56 -6.82 -16.55 5.39
CA GLY A 56 -5.61 -17.33 5.65
C GLY A 56 -4.43 -17.06 4.69
N ALA A 57 -4.59 -16.21 3.69
CA ALA A 57 -3.48 -15.76 2.87
C ALA A 57 -2.52 -14.87 3.69
N VAL A 58 -1.22 -15.01 3.43
CA VAL A 58 -0.18 -14.23 4.10
C VAL A 58 0.36 -13.17 3.14
N VAL A 59 -0.03 -11.91 3.37
CA VAL A 59 0.55 -10.77 2.65
C VAL A 59 2.02 -10.62 3.06
N PRO A 60 2.99 -10.61 2.12
CA PRO A 60 4.40 -10.47 2.45
C PRO A 60 4.71 -9.18 3.22
N ASN A 61 5.54 -9.24 4.26
CA ASN A 61 5.86 -8.07 5.10
C ASN A 61 6.37 -6.86 4.30
N ARG A 62 7.13 -7.07 3.22
CA ARG A 62 7.59 -5.97 2.35
C ARG A 62 6.44 -5.24 1.64
N VAL A 63 5.36 -5.96 1.31
CA VAL A 63 4.13 -5.37 0.75
C VAL A 63 3.45 -4.55 1.83
N LYS A 64 3.27 -5.11 3.03
CA LYS A 64 2.68 -4.39 4.17
C LYS A 64 3.41 -3.10 4.49
N VAL A 65 4.74 -3.15 4.63
CA VAL A 65 5.56 -1.97 4.94
C VAL A 65 5.48 -0.94 3.81
N ALA A 66 5.49 -1.37 2.55
CA ALA A 66 5.36 -0.45 1.42
C ALA A 66 3.98 0.25 1.40
N THR A 67 2.90 -0.49 1.66
CA THR A 67 1.54 0.05 1.80
C THR A 67 1.48 1.08 2.93
N ILE A 68 1.94 0.72 4.14
CA ILE A 68 1.94 1.61 5.30
C ILE A 68 2.80 2.86 5.05
N TYR A 69 3.96 2.70 4.41
CA TYR A 69 4.83 3.83 4.07
C TYR A 69 4.09 4.84 3.20
N TRP A 70 3.40 4.36 2.16
CA TRP A 70 2.63 5.23 1.27
C TRP A 70 1.47 5.93 1.99
N ILE A 71 0.72 5.22 2.84
CA ILE A 71 -0.31 5.83 3.71
C ILE A 71 0.31 6.96 4.55
N GLY A 72 1.49 6.74 5.14
CA GLY A 72 2.20 7.75 5.92
C GLY A 72 2.60 8.99 5.10
N VAL A 73 2.98 8.81 3.83
CA VAL A 73 3.28 9.92 2.90
C VAL A 73 2.02 10.74 2.62
N LEU A 74 0.91 10.08 2.27
CA LEU A 74 -0.37 10.75 1.97
C LEU A 74 -0.93 11.47 3.20
N ARG A 75 -0.84 10.85 4.38
CA ARG A 75 -1.25 11.47 5.65
C ARG A 75 -0.42 12.72 5.97
N ARG A 76 0.88 12.71 5.70
CA ARG A 76 1.76 13.85 5.99
C ARG A 76 1.52 15.02 5.04
N ASN A 77 1.31 14.74 3.76
CA ASN A 77 1.20 15.75 2.71
C ASN A 77 -0.04 15.48 1.84
N PRO A 78 -1.26 15.73 2.34
CA PRO A 78 -2.49 15.43 1.61
C PRO A 78 -2.71 16.33 0.37
N ASP A 79 -2.18 17.56 0.42
CA ASP A 79 -2.51 18.60 -0.56
C ASP A 79 -1.49 18.73 -1.71
N ASN A 80 -0.26 18.25 -1.52
CA ASN A 80 0.81 18.48 -2.50
C ASN A 80 1.97 17.48 -2.37
N ASP A 81 2.66 17.23 -3.49
CA ASP A 81 3.90 16.43 -3.52
C ASP A 81 5.12 17.30 -3.25
N THR A 82 5.30 17.69 -1.98
CA THR A 82 6.37 18.59 -1.55
C THR A 82 7.77 18.00 -1.69
N GLU A 83 7.90 16.67 -1.69
CA GLU A 83 9.18 15.96 -1.77
C GLU A 83 9.48 15.41 -3.18
N GLY A 84 8.59 15.62 -4.15
CA GLY A 84 8.72 15.05 -5.49
C GLY A 84 8.72 13.51 -5.48
N ALA A 85 8.02 12.92 -4.51
CA ALA A 85 7.99 11.48 -4.29
C ALA A 85 7.18 10.76 -5.38
N PHE A 86 6.27 11.47 -6.07
CA PHE A 86 5.35 10.89 -7.03
C PHE A 86 5.78 11.13 -8.48
N GLN A 87 5.76 10.06 -9.27
CA GLN A 87 5.87 10.13 -10.72
C GLN A 87 4.54 9.68 -11.33
N LEU A 88 4.12 10.32 -12.42
CA LEU A 88 2.89 9.96 -13.13
C LEU A 88 2.87 8.45 -13.44
N GLY A 89 1.84 7.77 -12.92
CA GLY A 89 1.62 6.34 -13.15
C GLY A 89 2.49 5.39 -12.31
N TYR A 90 3.25 5.90 -11.34
CA TYR A 90 4.08 5.08 -10.45
C TYR A 90 3.79 5.39 -8.97
N PRO A 91 3.89 4.38 -8.08
CA PRO A 91 3.94 4.62 -6.65
C PRO A 91 5.15 5.47 -6.25
N PRO A 92 5.21 5.95 -4.99
CA PRO A 92 6.39 6.60 -4.46
C PRO A 92 7.67 5.78 -4.68
N LEU A 93 8.80 6.43 -4.99
CA LEU A 93 10.07 5.72 -5.24
C LEU A 93 10.48 4.71 -4.15
N PRO A 94 10.25 4.97 -2.85
CA PRO A 94 10.53 3.98 -1.81
C PRO A 94 9.61 2.74 -1.87
N VAL A 95 8.36 2.90 -2.30
CA VAL A 95 7.44 1.77 -2.54
C VAL A 95 7.92 0.96 -3.73
N VAL A 96 8.29 1.64 -4.82
CA VAL A 96 8.86 1.01 -6.02
C VAL A 96 10.11 0.21 -5.67
N SER A 97 11.04 0.78 -4.89
CA SER A 97 12.30 0.10 -4.56
C SER A 97 12.09 -1.19 -3.74
N MET A 98 11.07 -1.24 -2.88
CA MET A 98 10.73 -2.45 -2.11
C MET A 98 10.06 -3.53 -2.98
N LEU A 99 9.23 -3.10 -3.93
CA LEU A 99 8.31 -3.99 -4.64
C LEU A 99 8.74 -4.31 -6.07
N TYR A 100 9.78 -3.67 -6.59
CA TYR A 100 10.20 -3.80 -8.00
C TYR A 100 10.41 -5.25 -8.44
N GLN A 101 11.02 -6.08 -7.60
CA GLN A 101 11.29 -7.50 -7.90
C GLN A 101 10.06 -8.40 -7.80
N MET A 102 8.97 -7.92 -7.20
CA MET A 102 7.69 -8.65 -7.13
C MET A 102 6.81 -8.38 -8.34
N ARG A 103 6.99 -7.22 -8.97
CA ARG A 103 6.24 -6.85 -10.15
C ARG A 103 6.58 -7.83 -11.25
N ASP A 104 5.55 -8.39 -11.89
CA ASP A 104 5.75 -9.19 -13.09
C ASP A 104 6.44 -8.32 -14.15
N PRO A 105 7.69 -8.64 -14.55
CA PRO A 105 8.35 -7.89 -15.58
C PRO A 105 7.49 -7.98 -16.83
N ALA A 106 7.18 -6.84 -17.43
CA ALA A 106 6.67 -6.82 -18.79
C ALA A 106 7.81 -7.29 -19.71
N LEU A 107 8.10 -8.59 -19.72
CA LEU A 107 8.94 -9.21 -20.73
C LEU A 107 8.18 -9.07 -22.04
N ALA A 108 8.66 -8.14 -22.87
CA ALA A 108 8.36 -8.05 -24.28
C ALA A 108 9.22 -9.07 -25.05
#